data_AF-A0A7L2P6N6-F1
#
_entry.id   AF-A0A7L2P6N6-F1
#
_cell.length_a   1.000
_cell.length_b   1.000
_cell.length_c   1.000
_cell.angle_alpha   90.00
_cell.angle_beta   90.00
_cell.angle_gamma   90.00
#
_symmetry.space_group_name_H-M   'P 1'
#
loop_
_entity.id
_entity.type
_entity.pdbx_description
1 polymer ?
#
loop_
_entity_poly.entity_id
_entity_poly.type
_entity_poly.pdbx_seq_one_letter_code
_entity_poly.pdbx_strand_id
1 'polypeptide(L)'
;RELFAEFATELTDPEQRRLYEEEVAALERERGVEVRFVHPTPGFVLRTSQEGSRRCYINVCSNALMGEPRARAERGGQRWELPYSLAPGREELRPAGRRRLLYDVVFHPAALRLAARRARFRRLLCDT
;
A
#
# COMPACT_ATOMS: atom_id res chain seq x y z
N ARG A 1 7.54 -16.88 27.66
CA ARG A 1 8.01 -16.36 26.35
C ARG A 1 7.52 -17.22 25.19
N GLU A 2 7.28 -18.52 25.41
CA GLU A 2 6.67 -19.45 24.43
C GLU A 2 5.26 -19.03 24.01
N LEU A 3 4.38 -18.68 24.96
CA LEU A 3 3.00 -18.24 24.64
C LEU A 3 2.91 -17.05 23.65
N PHE A 4 3.84 -16.10 23.72
CA PHE A 4 3.89 -14.97 22.78
C PHE A 4 4.48 -15.37 21.42
N ALA A 5 5.39 -16.34 21.39
CA ALA A 5 6.00 -16.84 20.17
C ALA A 5 5.01 -17.75 19.41
N GLU A 6 4.27 -18.61 20.12
CA GLU A 6 3.18 -19.42 19.57
C GLU A 6 2.08 -18.52 19.02
N PHE A 7 1.61 -17.54 19.78
CA PHE A 7 0.63 -16.55 19.31
C PHE A 7 1.10 -15.75 18.08
N ALA A 8 2.37 -15.33 18.06
CA ALA A 8 2.93 -14.66 16.89
C ALA A 8 3.03 -15.60 15.68
N THR A 9 3.32 -16.88 15.89
CA THR A 9 3.41 -17.89 14.82
C THR A 9 2.03 -18.18 14.24
N GLU A 10 1.01 -18.33 15.08
CA GLU A 10 -0.40 -18.47 14.68
C GLU A 10 -0.86 -17.27 13.83
N LEU A 11 -0.56 -16.03 14.26
CA LEU A 11 -0.86 -14.84 13.47
C LEU A 11 -0.15 -14.77 12.10
N THR A 12 0.93 -15.55 11.92
CA THR A 12 1.70 -15.56 10.67
C THR A 12 1.35 -16.75 9.77
N ASP A 13 0.44 -17.63 10.19
CA ASP A 13 0.02 -18.79 9.40
C ASP A 13 -0.88 -18.35 8.20
N PRO A 14 -0.48 -18.62 6.95
CA PRO A 14 -1.27 -18.30 5.77
C PRO A 14 -2.67 -18.94 5.76
N GLU A 15 -2.82 -20.16 6.32
CA GLU A 15 -4.11 -20.86 6.34
C GLU A 15 -5.08 -20.21 7.34
N GLN A 16 -4.60 -19.89 8.56
CA GLN A 16 -5.43 -19.19 9.55
C GLN A 16 -5.85 -17.80 9.07
N ARG A 17 -4.94 -17.09 8.41
CA ARG A 17 -5.26 -15.80 7.78
C ARG A 17 -6.36 -15.94 6.72
N ARG A 18 -6.28 -16.97 5.86
CA ARG A 18 -7.29 -17.22 4.82
C ARG A 18 -8.66 -17.46 5.44
N LEU A 19 -8.75 -18.34 6.44
CA LEU A 19 -10.00 -18.65 7.14
C LEU A 19 -10.62 -17.41 7.78
N TYR A 20 -9.81 -16.61 8.48
CA TYR A 20 -10.26 -15.34 9.06
C TYR A 20 -10.81 -14.38 7.99
N GLU A 21 -10.12 -14.22 6.87
CA GLU A 21 -10.57 -13.35 5.77
C GLU A 21 -11.89 -13.84 5.15
N GLU A 22 -12.07 -15.15 5.00
CA GLU A 22 -13.31 -15.77 4.51
C GLU A 22 -14.48 -15.52 5.48
N GLU A 23 -14.26 -15.70 6.78
CA GLU A 23 -15.26 -15.46 7.84
C GLU A 23 -15.68 -13.99 7.89
N VAL A 24 -14.72 -13.06 7.89
CA VAL A 24 -15.00 -11.62 7.88
C VAL A 24 -15.76 -11.23 6.62
N ALA A 25 -15.37 -11.75 5.46
CA ALA A 25 -16.07 -11.46 4.21
C ALA A 25 -17.50 -12.01 4.20
N ALA A 26 -17.75 -13.17 4.82
CA ALA A 26 -19.10 -13.73 4.96
C ALA A 26 -19.98 -12.86 5.87
N LEU A 27 -19.47 -12.47 7.04
CA LEU A 27 -20.19 -11.63 7.99
C LEU A 27 -20.55 -10.25 7.42
N GLU A 28 -19.65 -9.62 6.68
CA GLU A 28 -19.93 -8.33 6.04
C GLU A 28 -20.91 -8.47 4.86
N ARG A 29 -20.86 -9.60 4.16
CA ARG A 29 -21.85 -9.91 3.10
C ARG A 29 -23.25 -10.08 3.65
N GLU A 30 -23.41 -10.68 4.83
CA GLU A 30 -24.71 -10.74 5.54
C GLU A 30 -25.27 -9.35 5.86
N ARG A 31 -24.39 -8.36 6.05
CA ARG A 31 -24.75 -6.94 6.22
C ARG A 31 -24.96 -6.20 4.89
N GLY A 32 -24.83 -6.89 3.75
CA GLY A 32 -24.96 -6.32 2.41
C GLY A 32 -23.71 -5.58 1.92
N VAL A 33 -22.55 -5.78 2.55
CA VAL A 33 -21.28 -5.13 2.21
C VAL A 33 -20.34 -6.14 1.56
N GLU A 34 -19.87 -5.84 0.34
CA GLU A 34 -18.80 -6.62 -0.29
C GLU A 34 -17.43 -6.14 0.20
N VAL A 35 -16.68 -7.00 0.88
CA VAL A 35 -15.31 -6.72 1.33
C VAL A 35 -14.30 -7.48 0.48
N ARG A 36 -13.22 -6.80 0.11
CA ARG A 36 -12.06 -7.39 -0.57
C ARG A 36 -10.80 -7.04 0.20
N PHE A 37 -10.05 -8.05 0.60
CA PHE A 37 -8.77 -7.87 1.26
C PHE A 37 -7.68 -7.52 0.24
N VAL A 38 -6.94 -6.46 0.52
CA VAL A 38 -5.84 -6.01 -0.33
C VAL A 38 -4.53 -6.50 0.28
N HIS A 39 -3.87 -7.42 -0.43
CA HIS A 39 -2.54 -7.96 -0.09
C HIS A 39 -1.49 -7.32 -1.01
N PRO A 40 -0.81 -6.24 -0.60
CA PRO A 40 0.04 -5.49 -1.50
C PRO A 40 1.36 -6.21 -1.76
N THR A 41 1.80 -6.23 -3.02
CA THR A 41 3.16 -6.61 -3.41
C THR A 41 4.09 -5.40 -3.25
N PRO A 42 5.23 -5.52 -2.54
CA PRO A 42 6.18 -4.43 -2.39
C PRO A 42 6.76 -3.97 -3.73
N GLY A 43 6.96 -2.65 -3.89
CA GLY A 43 7.60 -2.05 -5.06
C GLY A 43 8.90 -1.33 -4.68
N PHE A 44 8.78 -0.09 -4.23
CA PHE A 44 9.92 0.71 -3.79
C PHE A 44 9.52 1.66 -2.64
N VAL A 45 10.51 2.31 -2.02
CA VAL A 45 10.28 3.21 -0.89
C VAL A 45 10.67 4.64 -1.26
N LEU A 46 9.80 5.59 -0.97
CA LEU A 46 10.12 7.00 -0.96
C LEU A 46 10.53 7.43 0.44
N ARG A 47 11.59 8.24 0.52
CA ARG A 47 12.05 8.86 1.77
C ARG A 47 11.81 10.36 1.67
N THR A 48 11.03 10.91 2.59
CA THR A 48 10.70 12.34 2.63
C THR A 48 10.57 12.83 4.07
N SER A 49 10.11 14.06 4.27
CA SER A 49 9.75 14.61 5.57
C SER A 49 8.33 15.17 5.55
N GLN A 50 7.59 14.91 6.61
CA GLN A 50 6.33 15.59 6.90
C GLN A 50 6.66 16.93 7.54
N GLU A 51 6.08 18.01 7.01
CA GLU A 51 6.25 19.39 7.52
C GLU A 51 7.73 19.80 7.68
N GLY A 52 8.61 19.29 6.82
CA GLY A 52 10.03 19.63 6.80
C GLY A 52 10.88 19.05 7.94
N SER A 53 10.28 18.52 9.01
CA SER A 53 11.01 18.13 10.23
C SER A 53 10.95 16.63 10.52
N ARG A 54 9.79 16.00 10.30
CA ARG A 54 9.55 14.61 10.71
C ARG A 54 9.86 13.66 9.56
N ARG A 55 10.94 12.88 9.68
CA ARG A 55 11.31 11.90 8.66
C ARG A 55 10.18 10.87 8.47
N CYS A 56 9.73 10.72 7.24
CA CYS A 56 8.72 9.76 6.87
C CYS A 56 9.15 8.92 5.66
N TYR A 57 8.56 7.75 5.55
CA TYR A 57 8.77 6.84 4.44
C TYR A 57 7.41 6.43 3.88
N ILE A 58 7.35 6.29 2.56
CA ILE A 58 6.15 5.86 1.86
C ILE A 58 6.54 4.59 1.11
N ASN A 59 5.96 3.46 1.49
CA ASN A 59 6.08 2.22 0.74
C ASN A 59 5.12 2.29 -0.45
N VAL A 60 5.69 2.28 -1.65
CA VAL A 60 4.94 2.21 -2.90
C VAL A 60 4.79 0.75 -3.28
N CYS A 61 3.57 0.25 -3.13
CA CYS A 61 3.18 -1.13 -3.33
C CYS A 61 2.23 -1.27 -4.52
N SER A 62 1.89 -2.51 -4.88
CA SER A 62 0.91 -2.78 -5.92
C SER A 62 -0.07 -3.90 -5.58
N ASN A 63 -1.29 -3.80 -6.10
CA ASN A 63 -2.30 -4.85 -6.05
C ASN A 63 -3.27 -4.71 -7.24
N ALA A 64 -3.65 -5.83 -7.86
CA ALA A 64 -4.50 -5.84 -9.06
C ALA A 64 -5.94 -5.37 -8.81
N LEU A 65 -6.38 -5.28 -7.54
CA LEU A 65 -7.68 -4.71 -7.18
C LEU A 65 -7.75 -3.19 -7.37
N MET A 66 -6.60 -2.50 -7.47
CA MET A 66 -6.56 -1.06 -7.75
C MET A 66 -6.86 -0.78 -9.23
N GLY A 67 -7.45 0.37 -9.53
CA GLY A 67 -7.70 0.76 -10.91
C GLY A 67 -6.42 0.94 -11.72
N GLU A 68 -6.42 0.49 -12.98
CA GLU A 68 -5.28 0.69 -13.90
C GLU A 68 -5.00 2.19 -14.13
N PRO A 69 -3.72 2.58 -14.34
CA PRO A 69 -3.38 3.95 -14.71
C PRO A 69 -3.94 4.27 -16.11
N ARG A 70 -4.63 5.41 -16.25
CA ARG A 70 -5.25 5.82 -17.52
C ARG A 70 -4.61 7.10 -18.03
N ALA A 71 -4.28 7.13 -19.32
CA ALA A 71 -3.78 8.32 -19.98
C ALA A 71 -4.87 8.92 -20.88
N ARG A 72 -5.03 10.25 -20.80
CA ARG A 72 -5.85 11.03 -21.72
C ARG A 72 -4.98 12.05 -22.43
N ALA A 73 -5.11 12.16 -23.75
CA ALA A 73 -4.42 13.19 -24.51
C ALA A 73 -4.99 14.58 -24.17
N GLU A 74 -4.10 15.55 -23.94
CA GLU A 74 -4.45 16.95 -23.69
C GLU A 74 -3.54 17.87 -24.51
N ARG A 75 -3.93 19.14 -24.68
CA ARG A 75 -3.11 20.11 -25.42
C ARG A 75 -1.76 20.25 -24.71
N GLY A 76 -0.68 19.89 -25.40
CA GLY A 76 0.68 19.97 -24.86
C GLY A 76 1.15 18.73 -24.09
N GLY A 77 0.39 17.63 -24.03
CA GLY A 77 0.87 16.40 -23.40
C GLY A 77 -0.19 15.33 -23.14
N GLN A 78 -0.01 14.62 -22.02
CA GLN A 78 -0.93 13.59 -21.53
C GLN A 78 -1.25 13.88 -20.07
N ARG A 79 -2.53 13.83 -19.72
CA ARG A 79 -2.98 13.78 -18.34
C ARG A 79 -3.14 12.33 -17.93
N TRP A 80 -2.65 12.01 -16.73
CA TRP A 80 -2.78 10.66 -16.17
C TRP A 80 -3.75 10.66 -14.99
N GLU A 81 -4.58 9.64 -14.95
CA GLU A 81 -5.35 9.24 -13.79
C GLU A 81 -4.65 8.03 -13.16
N LEU A 82 -4.30 8.14 -11.89
CA LEU A 82 -3.59 7.10 -11.13
C LEU A 82 -4.45 6.71 -9.93
N PRO A 83 -5.33 5.71 -10.04
CA PRO A 83 -6.07 5.20 -8.89
C PRO A 83 -5.12 4.57 -7.87
N TYR A 84 -5.29 4.93 -6.59
CA TYR A 84 -4.50 4.39 -5.49
C TYR A 84 -5.34 4.25 -4.23
N SER A 85 -4.85 3.41 -3.31
CA SER A 85 -5.30 3.36 -1.92
C SER A 85 -4.16 3.79 -1.01
N LEU A 86 -4.42 4.70 -0.08
CA LEU A 86 -3.46 5.18 0.90
C LEU A 86 -3.89 4.71 2.28
N ALA A 87 -3.06 3.88 2.92
CA ALA A 87 -3.28 3.48 4.29
C ALA A 87 -3.01 4.66 5.25
N PRO A 88 -3.71 4.72 6.40
CA PRO A 88 -3.39 5.68 7.45
C PRO A 88 -1.91 5.60 7.85
N GLY A 89 -1.32 6.76 8.16
CA GLY A 89 0.06 6.82 8.61
C GLY A 89 0.25 6.08 9.95
N ARG A 90 1.29 5.24 10.04
CA ARG A 90 1.65 4.52 11.27
C ARG A 90 2.99 4.99 11.81
N GLU A 91 3.08 5.17 13.12
CA GLU A 91 4.35 5.42 13.78
C GLU A 91 5.07 4.10 14.04
N GLU A 92 6.37 4.08 13.73
CA GLU A 92 7.22 2.95 14.06
C GLU A 92 8.35 3.40 14.98
N LEU A 93 8.49 2.68 16.09
CA LEU A 93 9.60 2.85 17.02
C LEU A 93 10.82 2.11 16.49
N ARG A 94 11.94 2.83 16.36
CA ARG A 94 13.23 2.29 15.96
C ARG A 94 14.13 2.09 17.19
N PRO A 95 15.19 1.26 17.06
CA PRO A 95 16.25 1.20 18.04
C PRO A 95 16.76 2.61 18.41
N ALA A 96 17.19 2.80 19.65
CA ALA A 96 17.57 4.10 20.23
C ALA A 96 16.43 5.13 20.34
N GLY A 97 15.17 4.69 20.41
CA GLY A 97 14.03 5.54 20.76
C GLY A 97 13.54 6.49 19.64
N ARG A 98 14.08 6.37 18.42
CA ARG A 98 13.71 7.24 17.30
C ARG A 98 12.37 6.80 16.71
N ARG A 99 11.48 7.76 16.46
CA ARG A 99 10.21 7.50 15.76
C ARG A 99 10.31 7.87 14.28
N ARG A 100 9.70 7.07 13.41
CA ARG A 100 9.46 7.43 12.00
C ARG A 100 7.99 7.24 11.67
N LEU A 101 7.51 8.00 10.69
CA LEU A 101 6.18 7.83 10.15
C LEU A 101 6.25 7.00 8.86
N LEU A 102 5.41 5.98 8.77
CA LEU A 102 5.29 5.12 7.61
C LEU A 102 3.91 5.27 6.98
N TYR A 103 3.88 5.31 5.66
CA TYR A 103 2.68 5.21 4.86
C TYR A 103 2.84 4.06 3.88
N ASP A 104 1.74 3.39 3.55
CA ASP A 104 1.69 2.46 2.43
C ASP A 104 0.70 3.02 1.41
N VAL A 105 1.18 3.20 0.17
CA VAL A 105 0.34 3.52 -0.97
C VAL A 105 0.33 2.34 -1.93
N VAL A 106 -0.86 1.94 -2.37
CA VAL A 106 -1.06 0.78 -3.24
C VAL A 106 -1.62 1.25 -4.57
N PHE A 107 -0.89 0.99 -5.65
CA PHE A 107 -1.31 1.27 -7.02
C PHE A 107 -1.62 -0.05 -7.77
N HIS A 108 -2.13 0.05 -8.99
CA HIS A 108 -2.18 -1.12 -9.87
C HIS A 108 -0.75 -1.52 -10.34
N PRO A 109 -0.40 -2.81 -10.47
CA PRO A 109 0.92 -3.26 -10.93
C PRO A 109 1.37 -2.65 -12.27
N ALA A 110 0.43 -2.31 -13.16
CA ALA A 110 0.75 -1.62 -14.41
C ALA A 110 1.39 -0.24 -14.19
N ALA A 111 1.01 0.47 -13.13
CA ALA A 111 1.60 1.78 -12.80
C ALA A 111 3.07 1.62 -12.39
N LEU A 112 3.39 0.62 -11.56
CA LEU A 112 4.78 0.34 -11.17
C LEU A 112 5.62 -0.13 -12.37
N ARG A 113 5.06 -0.94 -13.28
CA ARG A 113 5.73 -1.32 -14.53
C ARG A 113 6.02 -0.11 -15.43
N LEU A 114 5.10 0.84 -15.53
CA LEU A 114 5.32 2.09 -16.26
C LEU A 114 6.38 2.96 -15.60
N ALA A 115 6.35 3.11 -14.28
CA ALA A 115 7.33 3.86 -13.51
C ALA A 115 8.74 3.28 -13.64
N ALA A 116 8.89 1.96 -13.69
CA ALA A 116 10.17 1.30 -13.92
C ALA A 116 10.78 1.61 -15.30
N ARG A 117 9.94 1.88 -16.31
CA ARG A 117 10.37 2.08 -17.71
C ARG A 117 10.43 3.54 -18.15
N ARG A 118 9.72 4.45 -17.47
CA ARG A 118 9.55 5.86 -17.88
C ARG A 118 9.83 6.81 -16.72
N ALA A 119 11.00 7.45 -16.73
CA ALA A 119 11.42 8.35 -15.65
C ALA A 119 10.43 9.51 -15.38
N ARG A 120 9.86 10.12 -16.43
CA ARG A 120 8.83 11.16 -16.29
C ARG A 120 7.57 10.65 -15.59
N PHE A 121 7.14 9.43 -15.92
CA PHE A 121 5.99 8.80 -15.27
C PHE A 121 6.30 8.40 -13.82
N ARG A 122 7.52 7.92 -13.54
CA ARG A 122 7.96 7.64 -12.16
C ARG A 122 7.88 8.88 -11.30
N ARG A 123 8.36 10.02 -11.82
CA ARG A 123 8.26 11.30 -11.11
C ARG A 123 6.79 11.68 -10.86
N LEU A 124 5.95 11.61 -11.89
CA LEU A 124 4.52 11.85 -11.75
C LEU A 124 3.86 10.98 -10.66
N LEU A 125 4.16 9.68 -10.65
CA LEU A 125 3.65 8.75 -9.64
C LEU A 125 4.12 9.10 -8.24
N CYS A 126 5.38 9.55 -8.07
CA CYS A 126 5.90 9.98 -6.78
C CYS A 126 5.31 11.33 -6.31
N ASP A 127 4.89 12.19 -7.23
CA ASP A 127 4.34 13.52 -6.97
C ASP A 127 2.81 13.50 -6.72
N THR A 128 2.13 12.39 -7.05
CA THR A 128 0.68 12.16 -6.85
C THR A 128 0.39 11.79 -5.40
#